data_AF-A0A1B1Z887-F1
#
_entry.id   AF-A0A1B1Z887-F1
#
_cell.length_a   1.000
_cell.length_b   1.000
_cell.length_c   1.000
_cell.angle_alpha   90.00
_cell.angle_beta   90.00
_cell.angle_gamma   90.00
#
_symmetry.space_group_name_H-M   'P 1'
#
loop_
_entity.id
_entity.type
_entity.pdbx_description
1 polymer ?
#
loop_
_entity_poly.entity_id
_entity_poly.type
_entity_poly.pdbx_seq_one_letter_code
_entity_poly.pdbx_strand_id
1 'polypeptide(L)'
;MRNEILLKQLAAFRHNTLSAVEGLSEEEADFVPEGFNNNIRWNLGHIYLDQYDWLYHKTREDNPAPKHYRELFGYGTKPENWQQTPPTLEELRNRLMEQVQYIEQEFGHRLDQELDEPTELGMSTFAEVLPRTFYHEGLHMGTIIAIRKAINLQKQTQVK
;
A
#
# COMPACT_ATOMS: atom_id res chain seq x y z
N MET A 1 -12.18 7.66 -21.25
CA MET A 1 -12.20 6.18 -21.39
C MET A 1 -10.96 5.49 -20.79
N ARG A 2 -9.73 5.67 -21.29
CA ARG A 2 -8.52 5.01 -20.70
C ARG A 2 -8.29 5.39 -19.23
N ASN A 3 -8.27 6.69 -18.94
CA ASN A 3 -7.97 7.21 -17.60
C ASN A 3 -9.04 6.80 -16.57
N GLU A 4 -10.30 6.80 -16.98
CA GLU A 4 -11.41 6.26 -16.16
C GLU A 4 -11.21 4.78 -15.83
N ILE A 5 -10.66 3.97 -16.73
CA ILE A 5 -10.37 2.55 -16.47
C ILE A 5 -9.27 2.43 -15.42
N LEU A 6 -8.21 3.24 -15.49
CA LEU A 6 -7.13 3.23 -14.50
C LEU A 6 -7.65 3.57 -13.09
N LEU A 7 -8.50 4.59 -12.96
CA LEU A 7 -9.09 4.97 -11.67
C LEU A 7 -10.05 3.89 -11.13
N LYS A 8 -10.84 3.26 -12.01
CA LYS A 8 -11.68 2.11 -11.62
C LYS A 8 -10.84 0.91 -11.16
N GLN A 9 -9.71 0.65 -11.82
CA GLN A 9 -8.77 -0.40 -11.42
C GLN A 9 -8.13 -0.10 -10.07
N LEU A 10 -7.70 1.15 -9.83
CA LEU A 10 -7.23 1.60 -8.53
C LEU A 10 -8.25 1.28 -7.43
N ALA A 11 -9.50 1.70 -7.60
CA ALA A 11 -10.56 1.44 -6.63
C ALA A 11 -10.81 -0.06 -6.41
N ALA A 12 -10.85 -0.85 -7.49
CA ALA A 12 -11.08 -2.30 -7.42
C ALA A 12 -9.94 -3.05 -6.73
N PHE A 13 -8.68 -2.74 -7.04
CA PHE A 13 -7.53 -3.38 -6.41
C PHE A 13 -7.40 -2.98 -4.95
N ARG A 14 -7.67 -1.70 -4.63
CA ARG A 14 -7.71 -1.25 -3.25
C ARG A 14 -8.79 -1.95 -2.44
N HIS A 15 -9.98 -2.13 -3.02
CA HIS A 15 -11.05 -2.90 -2.39
C HIS A 15 -10.60 -4.33 -2.08
N ASN A 16 -9.97 -5.03 -3.03
CA ASN A 16 -9.47 -6.39 -2.82
C ASN A 16 -8.44 -6.46 -1.67
N THR A 17 -7.49 -5.52 -1.61
CA THR A 17 -6.51 -5.39 -0.52
C THR A 17 -7.20 -5.23 0.83
N LEU A 18 -8.18 -4.33 0.92
CA LEU A 18 -8.89 -4.05 2.17
C LEU A 18 -9.78 -5.23 2.62
N SER A 19 -10.43 -5.93 1.68
CA SER A 19 -11.19 -7.14 1.99
C SER A 19 -10.29 -8.29 2.47
N ALA A 20 -9.04 -8.34 2.01
CA ALA A 20 -8.08 -9.36 2.47
C ALA A 20 -7.72 -9.22 3.97
N VAL A 21 -7.94 -8.04 4.57
CA VAL A 21 -7.68 -7.77 5.99
C VAL A 21 -8.95 -7.59 6.84
N GLU A 22 -10.12 -7.83 6.25
CA GLU A 22 -11.39 -7.77 7.00
C GLU A 22 -11.46 -8.84 8.09
N GLY A 23 -11.94 -8.40 9.26
CA GLY A 23 -12.13 -9.24 10.44
C GLY A 23 -10.87 -9.57 11.22
N LEU A 24 -9.71 -9.03 10.83
CA LEU A 24 -8.47 -9.20 11.60
C LEU A 24 -8.47 -8.32 12.85
N SER A 25 -7.89 -8.84 13.94
CA SER A 25 -7.58 -8.04 15.13
C SER A 25 -6.27 -7.25 14.95
N GLU A 26 -6.03 -6.28 15.84
CA GLU A 26 -4.75 -5.55 15.86
C GLU A 26 -3.58 -6.50 16.12
N GLU A 27 -3.75 -7.50 17.00
CA GLU A 27 -2.72 -8.51 17.27
C GLU A 27 -2.41 -9.37 16.05
N GLU A 28 -3.43 -9.75 15.25
CA GLU A 28 -3.22 -10.45 13.99
C GLU A 28 -2.52 -9.56 12.95
N ALA A 29 -2.82 -8.25 12.94
CA ALA A 29 -2.17 -7.31 12.05
C ALA A 29 -0.69 -7.11 12.39
N ASP A 30 -0.33 -7.21 13.67
CA ASP A 30 1.04 -7.06 14.17
C ASP A 30 1.86 -8.35 14.17
N PHE A 31 1.20 -9.50 14.04
CA PHE A 31 1.86 -10.78 14.07
C PHE A 31 2.82 -10.97 12.87
N VAL A 32 4.07 -11.33 13.17
CA VAL A 32 5.10 -11.70 12.19
C VAL A 32 5.27 -13.23 12.23
N PRO A 33 4.79 -13.98 11.22
CA PRO A 33 5.00 -15.42 11.19
C PRO A 33 6.45 -15.82 10.96
N GLU A 34 6.82 -17.02 11.39
CA GLU A 34 8.15 -17.58 11.12
C GLU A 34 8.45 -17.60 9.62
N GLY A 35 9.67 -17.19 9.25
CA GLY A 35 10.09 -17.06 7.85
C GLY A 35 9.70 -15.73 7.18
N PHE A 36 8.90 -14.89 7.84
CA PHE A 36 8.63 -13.52 7.42
C PHE A 36 9.45 -12.53 8.25
N ASN A 37 9.72 -11.36 7.68
CA ASN A 37 10.34 -10.22 8.36
C ASN A 37 9.41 -9.00 8.43
N ASN A 38 8.15 -9.15 8.03
CA ASN A 38 7.11 -8.13 8.07
C ASN A 38 5.76 -8.73 8.51
N ASN A 39 4.80 -7.85 8.82
CA ASN A 39 3.45 -8.22 9.23
C ASN A 39 2.40 -7.56 8.32
N ILE A 40 1.12 -7.83 8.56
CA ILE A 40 0.03 -7.28 7.73
C ILE A 40 -0.02 -5.74 7.85
N ARG A 41 0.19 -5.18 9.05
CA ARG A 41 0.21 -3.72 9.25
C ARG A 41 1.28 -3.04 8.40
N TRP A 42 2.49 -3.61 8.38
CA TRP A 42 3.60 -3.09 7.58
C TRP A 42 3.27 -3.12 6.09
N ASN A 43 2.68 -4.23 5.59
CA ASN A 43 2.31 -4.34 4.18
C ASN A 43 1.25 -3.29 3.78
N LEU A 44 0.23 -3.04 4.62
CA LEU A 44 -0.77 -2.00 4.36
C LEU A 44 -0.15 -0.59 4.35
N GLY A 45 0.69 -0.28 5.33
CA GLY A 45 1.37 1.00 5.39
C GLY A 45 2.34 1.21 4.21
N HIS A 46 3.00 0.14 3.76
CA HIS A 46 3.91 0.17 2.63
C HIS A 46 3.17 0.41 1.30
N ILE A 47 2.02 -0.23 1.09
CA ILE A 47 1.15 0.04 -0.07
C ILE A 47 0.76 1.52 -0.12
N TYR A 48 0.31 2.07 1.00
CA TYR A 48 -0.08 3.48 1.11
C TYR A 48 1.09 4.41 0.74
N LEU A 49 2.26 4.17 1.33
CA LEU A 49 3.44 4.99 1.13
C LEU A 49 3.99 4.89 -0.29
N ASP A 50 4.18 3.67 -0.81
CA ASP A 50 4.76 3.43 -2.14
C ASP A 50 3.92 4.07 -3.25
N GLN A 51 2.59 4.01 -3.17
CA GLN A 51 1.74 4.62 -4.18
C GLN A 51 1.90 6.14 -4.25
N TYR A 52 2.00 6.82 -3.09
CA TYR A 52 2.30 8.26 -3.09
C TYR A 52 3.74 8.55 -3.49
N ASP A 53 4.72 7.79 -2.98
CA ASP A 53 6.11 7.98 -3.37
C ASP A 53 6.29 7.88 -4.91
N TRP A 54 5.59 6.97 -5.58
CA TRP A 54 5.62 6.87 -7.05
C TRP A 54 4.82 7.94 -7.78
N LEU A 55 3.63 8.32 -7.30
CA LEU A 55 2.84 9.38 -7.94
C LEU A 55 3.53 10.74 -7.87
N TYR A 56 4.29 11.00 -6.81
CA TYR A 56 5.06 12.23 -6.65
C TYR A 56 6.53 12.08 -7.07
N HIS A 57 6.95 10.91 -7.55
CA HIS A 57 8.30 10.70 -8.05
C HIS A 57 8.50 11.50 -9.34
N LYS A 58 9.67 12.15 -9.47
CA LYS A 58 9.99 13.03 -10.59
C LYS A 58 8.96 14.15 -10.82
N THR A 59 8.34 14.62 -9.74
CA THR A 59 7.57 15.87 -9.73
C THR A 59 8.21 16.87 -8.75
N ARG A 60 7.89 18.15 -8.93
CA ARG A 60 8.20 19.23 -7.97
C ARG A 60 7.13 19.40 -6.89
N GLU A 61 6.14 18.52 -6.84
CA GLU A 61 5.01 18.60 -5.91
C GLU A 61 5.33 17.90 -4.59
N ASP A 62 4.81 18.42 -3.48
CA ASP A 62 5.00 17.81 -2.17
C ASP A 62 4.15 16.54 -2.03
N ASN A 63 4.81 15.44 -1.64
CA ASN A 63 4.13 14.19 -1.33
C ASN A 63 3.28 14.34 -0.04
N PRO A 64 1.97 14.03 -0.06
CA PRO A 64 1.05 14.23 1.05
C PRO A 64 1.18 13.17 2.17
N ALA A 65 1.95 12.10 1.95
CA ALA A 65 2.14 11.06 2.95
C ALA A 65 2.80 11.62 4.23
N PRO A 66 2.36 11.21 5.44
CA PRO A 66 2.98 11.64 6.68
C PRO A 66 4.48 11.31 6.70
N LYS A 67 5.34 12.29 7.01
CA LYS A 67 6.80 12.13 6.89
C LYS A 67 7.36 10.92 7.66
N HIS A 68 6.82 10.64 8.85
CA HIS A 68 7.24 9.52 9.70
C HIS A 68 6.87 8.14 9.12
N TYR A 69 5.99 8.05 8.12
CA TYR A 69 5.64 6.77 7.49
C TYR A 69 6.84 6.16 6.76
N ARG A 70 7.82 6.96 6.31
CA ARG A 70 9.04 6.41 5.70
C ARG A 70 9.87 5.57 6.67
N GLU A 71 9.88 5.93 7.96
CA GLU A 71 10.60 5.19 9.00
C GLU A 71 9.87 3.89 9.39
N LEU A 72 8.54 3.88 9.24
CA LEU A 72 7.71 2.72 9.56
C LEU A 72 7.56 1.75 8.37
N PHE A 73 7.36 2.29 7.18
CA PHE A 73 6.88 1.54 6.02
C PHE A 73 7.76 1.73 4.79
N GLY A 74 8.88 2.44 4.88
CA GLY A 74 9.79 2.62 3.76
C GLY A 74 10.41 1.29 3.31
N TYR A 75 10.90 1.24 2.06
CA TYR A 75 11.64 0.09 1.56
C TYR A 75 12.79 -0.29 2.49
N GLY A 76 12.88 -1.58 2.83
CA GLY A 76 13.92 -2.12 3.74
C GLY A 76 13.64 -1.96 5.23
N THR A 77 12.58 -1.26 5.62
CA THR A 77 12.12 -1.23 7.02
C THR A 77 11.44 -2.55 7.40
N LYS A 78 11.31 -2.80 8.71
CA LYS A 78 10.61 -3.98 9.25
C LYS A 78 10.04 -3.67 10.64
N PRO A 79 8.94 -4.33 11.05
CA PRO A 79 8.29 -4.10 12.33
C PRO A 79 9.20 -4.18 13.55
N GLU A 80 10.19 -5.09 13.55
CA GLU A 80 11.13 -5.24 14.68
C GLU A 80 11.95 -3.96 14.96
N ASN A 81 12.11 -3.11 13.93
CA ASN A 81 12.93 -1.90 14.00
C ASN A 81 12.11 -0.64 14.32
N TRP A 82 10.79 -0.74 14.44
CA TRP A 82 9.94 0.42 14.69
C TRP A 82 10.29 1.08 16.03
N GLN A 83 10.66 2.37 15.95
CA GLN A 83 10.92 3.22 17.11
C GLN A 83 9.70 4.07 17.51
N GLN A 84 8.68 4.07 16.65
CA GLN A 84 7.44 4.82 16.84
C GLN A 84 6.27 3.85 16.76
N THR A 85 5.18 4.17 17.46
CA THR A 85 3.94 3.40 17.36
C THR A 85 3.36 3.60 15.96
N PRO A 86 3.12 2.53 15.20
CA PRO A 86 2.50 2.65 13.90
C PRO A 86 1.00 3.00 14.03
N PRO A 87 0.38 3.55 12.98
CA PRO A 87 -1.07 3.73 12.92
C PRO A 87 -1.83 2.42 13.17
N THR A 88 -3.04 2.51 13.71
CA THR A 88 -3.91 1.34 13.94
C THR A 88 -4.32 0.67 12.63
N LEU A 89 -4.84 -0.56 12.68
CA LEU A 89 -5.25 -1.28 11.48
C LEU A 89 -6.42 -0.53 10.84
N GLU A 90 -7.36 -0.07 11.67
CA GLU A 90 -8.48 0.76 11.24
C GLU A 90 -8.01 2.08 10.61
N GLU A 91 -7.02 2.76 11.20
CA GLU A 91 -6.49 4.00 10.64
C GLU A 91 -5.85 3.78 9.27
N LEU A 92 -5.04 2.72 9.10
CA LEU A 92 -4.46 2.40 7.79
C LEU A 92 -5.54 2.06 6.76
N ARG A 93 -6.58 1.31 7.14
CA ARG A 93 -7.70 1.01 6.24
C ARG A 93 -8.41 2.28 5.79
N ASN A 94 -8.69 3.21 6.70
CA ASN A 94 -9.33 4.48 6.38
C ASN A 94 -8.46 5.33 5.45
N ARG A 95 -7.17 5.48 5.76
CA ARG A 95 -6.23 6.23 4.92
C ARG A 95 -6.09 5.64 3.52
N LEU A 96 -6.06 4.31 3.42
CA LEU A 96 -6.02 3.59 2.16
C LEU A 96 -7.31 3.78 1.34
N MET A 97 -8.48 3.90 1.96
CA MET A 97 -9.74 4.26 1.27
C MET A 97 -9.73 5.73 0.81
N GLU A 98 -9.34 6.64 1.68
CA GLU A 98 -9.24 8.08 1.39
C GLU A 98 -8.24 8.38 0.27
N GLN A 99 -7.13 7.65 0.22
CA GLN A 99 -6.12 7.77 -0.84
C GLN A 99 -6.72 7.56 -2.24
N VAL A 100 -7.68 6.65 -2.42
CA VAL A 100 -8.34 6.45 -3.73
C VAL A 100 -9.10 7.70 -4.15
N GLN A 101 -9.87 8.28 -3.23
CA GLN A 101 -10.65 9.50 -3.48
C GLN A 101 -9.72 10.68 -3.79
N TYR A 102 -8.64 10.80 -3.02
CA TYR A 102 -7.62 11.81 -3.25
C TYR A 102 -7.01 11.68 -4.65
N ILE A 103 -6.60 10.46 -5.04
CA ILE A 103 -5.97 10.25 -6.36
C ILE A 103 -6.96 10.57 -7.50
N GLU A 104 -8.23 10.19 -7.35
CA GLU A 104 -9.26 10.52 -8.34
C GLU A 104 -9.46 12.03 -8.49
N GLN A 105 -9.53 12.77 -7.37
CA GLN A 105 -9.72 14.21 -7.38
C GLN A 105 -8.51 14.96 -7.96
N GLU A 106 -7.32 14.65 -7.46
CA GLU A 106 -6.10 15.38 -7.81
C GLU A 106 -5.57 15.01 -9.19
N PHE A 107 -5.57 13.71 -9.53
CA PHE A 107 -4.94 13.24 -10.76
C PHE A 107 -5.94 12.92 -11.87
N GLY A 108 -7.23 12.72 -11.58
CA GLY A 108 -8.18 12.18 -12.55
C GLY A 108 -8.33 12.98 -13.84
N HIS A 109 -8.10 14.29 -13.79
CA HIS A 109 -8.13 15.20 -14.95
C HIS A 109 -6.75 15.42 -15.61
N ARG A 110 -5.67 14.93 -14.99
CA ARG A 110 -4.27 15.17 -15.41
C ARG A 110 -3.42 13.90 -15.52
N LEU A 111 -4.05 12.72 -15.60
CA LEU A 111 -3.29 11.46 -15.70
C LEU A 111 -2.36 11.39 -16.93
N ASP A 112 -2.71 12.07 -18.02
CA ASP A 112 -1.87 12.13 -19.23
C ASP A 112 -0.82 13.26 -19.19
N GLN A 113 -0.75 14.03 -18.11
CA GLN A 113 0.27 15.05 -17.94
C GLN A 113 1.63 14.38 -17.77
N GLU A 114 2.65 14.99 -18.40
CA GLU A 114 4.04 14.58 -18.24
C GLU A 114 4.57 14.89 -16.82
N LEU A 115 5.42 14.00 -16.33
CA LEU A 115 6.28 14.21 -15.17
C LEU A 115 7.37 15.24 -15.52
N ASP A 116 8.06 15.79 -14.52
CA ASP A 116 9.16 16.74 -14.79
C ASP A 116 10.35 16.04 -15.48
N GLU A 117 10.55 14.75 -15.19
CA GLU A 117 11.52 13.89 -15.83
C GLU A 117 10.96 12.46 -15.95
N PRO A 118 11.38 11.67 -16.96
CA PRO A 118 11.07 10.25 -16.98
C PRO A 118 11.62 9.52 -15.75
N THR A 119 10.86 8.56 -15.24
CA THR A 119 11.32 7.65 -14.19
C THR A 119 12.43 6.72 -14.71
N GLU A 120 13.11 6.03 -13.81
CA GLU A 120 14.16 5.05 -14.13
C GLU A 120 13.63 3.87 -14.98
N LEU A 121 12.30 3.67 -15.01
CA LEU A 121 11.61 2.66 -15.81
C LEU A 121 11.06 3.22 -17.14
N GLY A 122 11.34 4.49 -17.47
CA GLY A 122 10.90 5.15 -18.71
C GLY A 122 9.47 5.67 -18.70
N MET A 123 8.75 5.58 -17.57
CA MET A 123 7.42 6.19 -17.42
C MET A 123 7.55 7.70 -17.41
N SER A 124 6.76 8.39 -18.22
CA SER A 124 6.78 9.83 -18.43
C SER A 124 5.46 10.50 -18.05
N THR A 125 4.39 9.75 -17.75
CA THR A 125 3.09 10.30 -17.31
C THR A 125 2.54 9.59 -16.08
N PHE A 126 1.62 10.23 -15.34
CA PHE A 126 0.95 9.57 -14.19
C PHE A 126 0.15 8.33 -14.61
N ALA A 127 -0.41 8.32 -15.83
CA ALA A 127 -1.11 7.18 -16.40
C ALA A 127 -0.20 5.95 -16.58
N GLU A 128 1.10 6.16 -16.79
CA GLU A 128 2.10 5.08 -16.88
C GLU A 128 2.58 4.63 -15.50
N VAL A 129 2.61 5.54 -14.52
CA VAL A 129 2.98 5.26 -13.12
C VAL A 129 1.95 4.38 -12.42
N LEU A 130 0.64 4.66 -12.57
CA LEU A 130 -0.41 3.95 -11.86
C LEU A 130 -0.35 2.42 -12.02
N PRO A 131 -0.24 1.85 -13.24
CA PRO A 131 -0.07 0.41 -13.45
C PRO A 131 1.08 -0.22 -12.65
N ARG A 132 2.20 0.49 -12.48
CA ARG A 132 3.32 0.01 -11.65
C ARG A 132 2.88 -0.11 -10.19
N THR A 133 2.17 0.89 -9.67
CA THR A 133 1.67 0.86 -8.28
C THR A 133 0.65 -0.27 -8.08
N PHE A 134 -0.17 -0.59 -9.09
CA PHE A 134 -1.13 -1.70 -9.02
C PHE A 134 -0.43 -3.05 -8.92
N TYR A 135 0.59 -3.26 -9.75
CA TYR A 135 1.39 -4.47 -9.70
C TYR A 135 2.03 -4.67 -8.32
N HIS A 136 2.62 -3.60 -7.77
CA HIS A 136 3.26 -3.64 -6.48
C HIS A 136 2.28 -3.86 -5.32
N GLU A 137 1.13 -3.18 -5.32
CA GLU A 137 0.06 -3.46 -4.36
C GLU A 137 -0.40 -4.93 -4.45
N GLY A 138 -0.51 -5.50 -5.66
CA GLY A 138 -0.80 -6.91 -5.86
C GLY A 138 0.21 -7.88 -5.22
N LEU A 139 1.51 -7.54 -5.25
CA LEU A 139 2.54 -8.32 -4.56
C LEU A 139 2.34 -8.30 -3.05
N HIS A 140 2.12 -7.11 -2.47
CA HIS A 140 1.90 -6.96 -1.03
C HIS A 140 0.56 -7.56 -0.57
N MET A 141 -0.49 -7.50 -1.39
CA MET A 141 -1.73 -8.23 -1.13
C MET A 141 -1.47 -9.75 -1.09
N GLY A 142 -0.64 -10.28 -2.01
CA GLY A 142 -0.20 -11.67 -1.98
C GLY A 142 0.51 -12.04 -0.67
N THR A 143 1.41 -11.18 -0.19
CA THR A 143 2.09 -11.34 1.11
C THR A 143 1.10 -11.30 2.29
N ILE A 144 0.14 -10.38 2.29
CA ILE A 144 -0.92 -10.29 3.30
C ILE A 144 -1.71 -11.60 3.37
N ILE A 145 -2.13 -12.14 2.22
CA ILE A 145 -2.86 -13.42 2.14
C ILE A 145 -2.01 -14.56 2.70
N ALA A 146 -0.71 -14.59 2.40
CA ALA A 146 0.20 -15.62 2.92
C ALA A 146 0.37 -15.52 4.44
N ILE A 147 0.55 -14.32 4.99
CA ILE A 147 0.65 -14.09 6.44
C ILE A 147 -0.66 -14.49 7.14
N ARG A 148 -1.81 -14.10 6.60
CA ARG A 148 -3.13 -14.48 7.15
C ARG A 148 -3.30 -16.00 7.19
N LYS A 149 -2.86 -16.70 6.15
CA LYS A 149 -2.87 -18.17 6.13
C LYS A 149 -1.96 -18.77 7.22
N ALA A 150 -0.77 -18.20 7.43
CA ALA A 150 0.15 -18.66 8.48
C ALA A 150 -0.43 -18.46 9.89
N ILE A 151 -1.05 -17.31 10.17
CA ILE A 151 -1.77 -17.03 11.43
C ILE A 151 -2.83 -18.10 11.69
N ASN A 152 -3.66 -18.40 10.68
CA ASN A 152 -4.73 -19.40 10.79
C ASN A 152 -4.19 -20.80 11.09
N LEU A 153 -3.06 -21.20 10.47
CA LEU A 153 -2.44 -22.49 10.73
C LEU A 153 -1.92 -22.58 12.17
N GLN A 154 -1.27 -21.52 12.68
CA GLN A 154 -0.77 -21.50 14.05
C GLN A 154 -1.91 -21.61 15.08
N LYS A 155 -3.03 -20.92 14.85
CA LYS A 155 -4.23 -21.03 15.69
C LYS A 155 -4.76 -22.47 15.74
N GLN A 156 -4.74 -23.19 14.61
CA GLN A 156 -5.19 -24.58 14.55
C GLN A 156 -4.25 -25.53 15.30
N THR A 157 -2.95 -25.25 15.34
CA THR A 157 -1.97 -26.06 16.08
C THR A 157 -2.08 -25.86 17.59
N GLN A 158 -2.45 -24.68 18.07
CA GLN A 158 -2.60 -24.39 19.52
C GLN A 158 -3.87 -24.98 20.14
N VAL A 159 -4.85 -25.39 19.32
CA VAL A 159 -6.13 -25.98 19.77
C VAL A 159 -6.07 -27.52 19.86
N LYS A 160 -4.98 -28.14 19.40
CA LYS A 160 -4.73 -29.59 19.50
C LYS A 160 -3.80 -29.93 20.66
#